data_AF-A0A1B0AI68-F1
#
_entry.id   AF-A0A1B0AI68-F1
#
_cell.length_a   1.000
_cell.length_b   1.000
_cell.length_c   1.000
_cell.angle_alpha   90.00
_cell.angle_beta   90.00
_cell.angle_gamma   90.00
#
_symmetry.space_group_name_H-M   'P 1'
#
loop_
_entity.id
_entity.type
_entity.pdbx_description
1 polymer ?
#
loop_
_entity_poly.entity_id
_entity_poly.type
_entity_poly.pdbx_seq_one_letter_code
_entity_poly.pdbx_strand_id
1 'polypeptide(L)'
;MDQQIVSIVNKNPIRRPYILQNPTLMWLRKDKDNKSEYAHNESREWLRDTLPLWSRLIKRNTLGHYRQLTTSRSKNFDIEIDGILLSLWGNLHPISDVFPEYNRGKQSLACCVMALCATRIYTICEWTPPILDSVVINGDRYFEQSLGVNKSKNYHFTIDDLNADCWLDSIHFRVHIEHVASGKLYAHPTPRQMNLAEALMYFFSHFQLGIVQCQKRCLAFGFVPGPDGGYFLYDCQSREMPIFPRHQGSTYVLLAKNLQMMLYCMVVTLNITTFHQPFALHTVELDSEFCDPINIGKLKE
;
A
#
# COMPACT_ATOMS: atom_id res chain seq x y z
N MET A 1 1.94 -2.58 26.97
CA MET A 1 1.65 -1.88 25.70
C MET A 1 0.18 -1.48 25.57
N ASP A 2 -0.78 -2.26 26.08
CA ASP A 2 -2.21 -2.00 25.89
C ASP A 2 -2.83 -0.85 26.70
N GLN A 3 -2.36 -0.54 27.91
CA GLN A 3 -2.99 0.52 28.73
C GLN A 3 -2.76 1.94 28.17
N GLN A 4 -1.61 2.17 27.53
CA GLN A 4 -1.23 3.48 26.99
C GLN A 4 -2.06 3.82 25.74
N ILE A 5 -2.33 2.83 24.89
CA ILE A 5 -3.13 2.95 23.66
C ILE A 5 -4.63 3.09 23.97
N VAL A 6 -5.15 2.34 24.95
CA VAL A 6 -6.54 2.54 25.45
C VAL A 6 -6.71 3.96 25.97
N SER A 7 -5.69 4.55 26.61
CA SER A 7 -5.72 5.95 27.02
C SER A 7 -5.75 6.92 25.83
N ILE A 8 -5.07 6.63 24.71
CA ILE A 8 -5.06 7.44 23.48
C ILE A 8 -6.43 7.40 22.80
N VAL A 9 -7.07 6.22 22.73
CA VAL A 9 -8.41 6.05 22.15
C VAL A 9 -9.47 6.77 22.99
N ASN A 10 -9.37 6.70 24.33
CA ASN A 10 -10.33 7.33 25.25
C ASN A 10 -10.17 8.84 25.41
N LYS A 11 -9.00 9.42 25.06
CA LYS A 11 -8.70 10.87 25.17
C LYS A 11 -9.05 11.68 23.92
N ASN A 12 -9.93 11.22 23.04
CA ASN A 12 -10.13 11.83 21.72
C ASN A 12 -11.40 12.70 21.56
N PRO A 13 -11.53 13.89 22.20
CA PRO A 13 -12.37 14.96 21.68
C PRO A 13 -11.54 15.76 20.66
N ILE A 14 -11.53 15.33 19.39
CA ILE A 14 -10.73 15.99 18.35
C ILE A 14 -11.37 17.35 18.02
N ARG A 15 -10.90 18.43 18.66
CA ARG A 15 -11.12 19.83 18.23
C ARG A 15 -9.90 20.29 17.41
N ARG A 16 -10.12 20.47 16.10
CA ARG A 16 -9.49 21.40 15.11
C ARG A 16 -7.99 21.76 15.02
N PRO A 17 -6.99 21.26 15.78
CA PRO A 17 -5.71 21.09 15.09
C PRO A 17 -4.89 19.88 15.55
N TYR A 18 -5.33 18.67 15.22
CA TYR A 18 -4.56 17.45 15.48
C TYR A 18 -3.23 17.42 14.68
N ILE A 19 -3.20 17.99 13.46
CA ILE A 19 -1.95 18.18 12.69
C ILE A 19 -0.99 19.14 13.43
N LEU A 20 -1.50 20.17 14.12
CA LEU A 20 -0.63 21.10 14.86
C LEU A 20 -0.16 20.55 16.22
N GLN A 21 -0.62 19.37 16.62
CA GLN A 21 -0.24 18.77 17.91
C GLN A 21 0.43 17.41 17.75
N ASN A 22 0.30 16.73 16.60
CA ASN A 22 0.98 15.46 16.35
C ASN A 22 2.48 15.72 16.04
N PRO A 23 3.41 15.31 16.93
CA PRO A 23 4.84 15.54 16.74
C PRO A 23 5.39 14.83 15.49
N THR A 24 4.79 13.71 15.09
CA THR A 24 5.21 12.91 13.93
C THR A 24 4.89 13.58 12.60
N LEU A 25 4.07 14.63 12.59
CA LEU A 25 3.64 15.37 11.39
C LEU A 25 4.15 16.82 11.37
N MET A 26 5.04 17.20 12.28
CA MET A 26 5.60 18.56 12.29
C MET A 26 6.30 18.91 10.98
N TRP A 27 6.88 17.92 10.30
CA TRP A 27 7.49 18.08 8.98
C TRP A 27 6.48 18.58 7.93
N LEU A 28 5.21 18.18 8.02
CA LEU A 28 4.17 18.57 7.06
C LEU A 28 3.88 20.08 7.06
N ARG A 29 4.20 20.78 8.16
CA ARG A 29 4.05 22.24 8.23
C ARG A 29 5.07 22.99 7.40
N LYS A 30 6.25 22.39 7.20
CA LYS A 30 7.34 22.99 6.44
C LYS A 30 7.17 22.78 4.93
N ASP A 31 6.42 21.74 4.54
CA ASP A 31 6.33 21.23 3.17
C ASP A 31 4.94 21.34 2.53
N LYS A 32 4.01 22.07 3.14
CA LYS A 32 2.59 22.08 2.75
C LYS A 32 2.35 22.56 1.31
N ASP A 33 3.23 23.41 0.80
CA ASP A 33 3.19 23.97 -0.56
C ASP A 33 4.14 23.25 -1.52
N ASN A 34 4.89 22.26 -1.04
CA ASN A 34 5.94 21.62 -1.82
C ASN A 34 5.38 20.41 -2.59
N LYS A 35 5.13 20.61 -3.89
CA LYS A 35 4.92 19.52 -4.86
C LYS A 35 6.25 18.84 -5.21
N SER A 36 7.10 18.64 -4.22
CA SER A 36 8.47 18.17 -4.40
C SER A 36 8.49 16.69 -4.78
N GLU A 37 9.25 16.38 -5.83
CA GLU A 37 9.68 15.03 -6.19
C GLU A 37 10.75 14.48 -5.23
N TYR A 38 11.22 15.31 -4.28
CA TYR A 38 12.21 14.95 -3.27
C TYR A 38 11.56 14.65 -1.92
N ALA A 39 12.17 13.72 -1.19
CA ALA A 39 11.84 13.38 0.19
C ALA A 39 13.07 13.47 1.10
N HIS A 40 12.84 13.89 2.33
CA HIS A 40 13.78 13.80 3.44
C HIS A 40 13.80 12.38 4.03
N ASN A 41 14.91 12.03 4.67
CA ASN A 41 15.13 10.72 5.29
C ASN A 41 13.97 10.27 6.17
N GLU A 42 13.65 8.98 6.09
CA GLU A 42 12.67 8.38 6.97
C GLU A 42 13.11 8.43 8.43
N SER A 43 12.12 8.49 9.32
CA SER A 43 12.35 8.43 10.76
C SER A 43 11.50 7.36 11.40
N ARG A 44 12.15 6.51 12.22
CA ARG A 44 11.46 5.53 13.06
C ARG A 44 10.52 6.21 14.07
N GLU A 45 10.77 7.46 14.42
CA GLU A 45 9.93 8.23 15.35
C GLU A 45 8.50 8.39 14.84
N TRP A 46 8.27 8.24 13.54
CA TRP A 46 6.92 8.24 12.94
C TRP A 46 6.05 7.05 13.41
N LEU A 47 6.66 6.00 13.95
CA LEU A 47 5.95 4.83 14.49
C LEU A 47 5.60 4.96 15.97
N ARG A 48 6.07 6.03 16.65
CA ARG A 48 5.92 6.15 18.11
C ARG A 48 4.61 6.81 18.51
N ASP A 49 4.03 6.26 19.59
CA ASP A 49 3.06 6.87 20.51
C ASP A 49 1.85 7.60 19.90
N THR A 50 1.50 7.29 18.65
CA THR A 50 0.31 7.82 17.97
C THR A 50 -0.26 6.80 16.99
N LEU A 51 -1.59 6.84 16.81
CA LEU A 51 -2.24 6.05 15.77
C LEU A 51 -1.94 6.67 14.40
N PRO A 52 -1.71 5.86 13.34
CA PRO A 52 -1.64 6.36 11.98
C PRO A 52 -2.86 7.20 11.64
N LEU A 53 -2.68 8.27 10.87
CA LEU A 53 -3.77 9.21 10.61
C LEU A 53 -4.99 8.54 9.97
N TRP A 54 -4.77 7.61 9.06
CA TRP A 54 -5.82 6.85 8.37
C TRP A 54 -6.32 5.65 9.18
N SER A 55 -5.83 5.44 10.41
CA SER A 55 -6.31 4.39 11.30
C SER A 55 -7.83 4.42 11.45
N ARG A 56 -8.47 3.27 11.28
CA ARG A 56 -9.91 3.06 11.44
C ARG A 56 -10.36 3.11 12.91
N LEU A 57 -9.42 3.18 13.86
CA LEU A 57 -9.71 3.50 15.26
C LEU A 57 -10.03 4.99 15.46
N ILE A 58 -9.62 5.85 14.54
CA ILE A 58 -9.96 7.26 14.53
C ILE A 58 -11.27 7.42 13.76
N LYS A 59 -12.26 8.15 14.31
CA LYS A 59 -13.57 8.34 13.65
C LYS A 59 -13.64 9.55 12.72
N ARG A 60 -12.71 10.50 12.89
CA ARG A 60 -12.70 11.79 12.20
C ARG A 60 -11.38 12.02 11.48
N ASN A 61 -11.42 12.69 10.35
CA ASN A 61 -10.22 13.13 9.64
C ASN A 61 -9.57 14.35 10.32
N THR A 62 -8.50 14.87 9.71
CA THR A 62 -7.75 16.00 10.25
C THR A 62 -8.50 17.34 10.28
N LEU A 63 -9.58 17.48 9.50
CA LEU A 63 -10.50 18.63 9.57
C LEU A 63 -11.55 18.48 10.69
N GLY A 64 -11.61 17.30 11.33
CA GLY A 64 -12.60 16.97 12.36
C GLY A 64 -13.94 16.47 11.79
N HIS A 65 -14.03 16.21 10.49
CA HIS A 65 -15.23 15.64 9.87
C HIS A 65 -15.25 14.13 10.09
N TYR A 66 -16.43 13.56 10.33
CA TYR A 66 -16.58 12.10 10.35
C TYR A 66 -16.26 11.53 8.97
N ARG A 67 -15.54 10.41 8.94
CA ARG A 67 -15.23 9.68 7.70
C ARG A 67 -16.48 9.06 7.08
N GLN A 68 -16.37 8.63 5.82
CA GLN A 68 -17.45 7.99 5.07
C GLN A 68 -18.67 8.89 4.76
N LEU A 69 -18.62 10.17 5.11
CA LEU A 69 -19.61 11.15 4.70
C LEU A 69 -19.25 11.71 3.32
N THR A 70 -20.27 12.10 2.55
CA THR A 70 -20.08 12.74 1.23
C THR A 70 -19.23 14.01 1.33
N THR A 71 -19.37 14.78 2.40
CA THR A 71 -18.61 16.02 2.66
C THR A 71 -17.16 15.79 3.12
N SER A 72 -16.81 14.55 3.47
CA SER A 72 -15.44 14.16 3.86
C SER A 72 -14.76 13.31 2.79
N ARG A 73 -15.29 13.29 1.56
CA ARG A 73 -14.80 12.47 0.47
C ARG A 73 -14.45 13.30 -0.76
N SER A 74 -13.46 12.82 -1.49
CA SER A 74 -13.19 13.23 -2.86
C SER A 74 -13.42 12.02 -3.75
N LYS A 75 -14.45 12.08 -4.60
CA LYS A 75 -14.98 10.91 -5.32
C LYS A 75 -15.25 9.76 -4.33
N ASN A 76 -14.58 8.61 -4.51
CA ASN A 76 -14.74 7.43 -3.67
C ASN A 76 -13.81 7.38 -2.44
N PHE A 77 -12.85 8.31 -2.36
CA PHE A 77 -11.82 8.29 -1.33
C PHE A 77 -12.20 9.17 -0.13
N ASP A 78 -11.94 8.68 1.08
CA ASP A 78 -12.00 9.49 2.30
C ASP A 78 -10.82 10.49 2.31
N ILE A 79 -11.11 11.74 2.64
CA ILE A 79 -10.08 12.78 2.84
C ILE A 79 -9.47 12.59 4.22
N GLU A 80 -8.20 12.17 4.28
CA GLU A 80 -7.46 12.00 5.53
C GLU A 80 -6.75 13.29 5.93
N ILE A 81 -6.06 13.89 4.97
CA ILE A 81 -5.47 15.21 5.04
C ILE A 81 -5.90 15.98 3.80
N ASP A 82 -6.60 17.08 4.01
CA ASP A 82 -7.12 17.91 2.93
C ASP A 82 -6.02 18.33 1.96
N GLY A 83 -6.25 18.08 0.67
CA GLY A 83 -5.29 18.34 -0.42
C GLY A 83 -4.01 17.52 -0.42
N ILE A 84 -3.81 16.57 0.51
CA ILE A 84 -2.51 15.90 0.70
C ILE A 84 -2.60 14.37 0.72
N LEU A 85 -3.56 13.81 1.47
CA LEU A 85 -3.68 12.35 1.66
C LEU A 85 -5.14 11.93 1.61
N LEU A 86 -5.41 10.96 0.74
CA LEU A 86 -6.70 10.31 0.59
C LEU A 86 -6.56 8.81 0.90
N SER A 87 -7.64 8.17 1.33
CA SER A 87 -7.68 6.72 1.54
C SER A 87 -8.93 6.08 0.93
N LEU A 88 -8.77 4.88 0.38
CA LEU A 88 -9.86 4.03 -0.09
C LEU A 88 -9.67 2.63 0.50
N TRP A 89 -10.77 2.02 0.92
CA TRP A 89 -10.78 0.76 1.65
C TRP A 89 -11.63 -0.27 0.90
N GLY A 90 -11.13 -1.50 0.80
CA GLY A 90 -11.92 -2.64 0.38
C GLY A 90 -12.70 -3.22 1.56
N ASN A 91 -13.40 -4.32 1.30
CA ASN A 91 -14.14 -5.10 2.28
C ASN A 91 -13.50 -6.46 2.54
N LEU A 92 -12.58 -6.91 1.67
CA LEU A 92 -11.90 -8.18 1.79
C LEU A 92 -10.48 -8.05 2.34
N HIS A 93 -10.14 -8.95 3.25
CA HIS A 93 -8.76 -9.20 3.67
C HIS A 93 -8.31 -10.56 3.11
N PRO A 94 -7.04 -10.72 2.69
CA PRO A 94 -6.45 -12.00 2.25
C PRO A 94 -6.57 -13.20 3.22
N ILE A 95 -7.07 -13.02 4.44
CA ILE A 95 -7.26 -14.10 5.43
C ILE A 95 -8.74 -14.43 5.64
N SER A 96 -9.63 -13.76 4.91
CA SER A 96 -11.07 -14.00 4.98
C SER A 96 -11.38 -15.45 4.65
N ASP A 97 -12.44 -15.95 5.25
CA ASP A 97 -12.99 -17.29 5.11
C ASP A 97 -13.44 -17.63 3.69
N VAL A 98 -13.68 -16.62 2.84
CA VAL A 98 -13.98 -16.80 1.41
C VAL A 98 -12.83 -17.47 0.64
N PHE A 99 -11.59 -17.38 1.13
CA PHE A 99 -10.43 -18.01 0.50
C PHE A 99 -10.13 -19.39 1.09
N PRO A 100 -9.51 -20.31 0.32
CA PRO A 100 -9.07 -21.59 0.85
C PRO A 100 -8.09 -21.43 2.02
N GLU A 101 -8.26 -22.23 3.08
CA GLU A 101 -7.46 -22.11 4.31
C GLU A 101 -5.95 -22.14 4.07
N TYR A 102 -5.50 -22.94 3.10
CA TYR A 102 -4.08 -23.08 2.77
C TYR A 102 -3.48 -21.87 2.03
N ASN A 103 -4.31 -21.01 1.43
CA ASN A 103 -3.89 -19.77 0.75
C ASN A 103 -3.85 -18.56 1.70
N ARG A 104 -4.75 -18.53 2.70
CA ARG A 104 -5.00 -17.36 3.55
C ARG A 104 -3.72 -16.69 4.08
N GLY A 105 -3.54 -15.42 3.74
CA GLY A 105 -2.40 -14.57 4.13
C GLY A 105 -1.13 -14.73 3.30
N LYS A 106 -1.03 -15.75 2.43
CA LYS A 106 0.16 -16.02 1.61
C LYS A 106 0.11 -15.32 0.25
N GLN A 107 -1.07 -14.93 -0.22
CA GLN A 107 -1.31 -14.32 -1.52
C GLN A 107 -0.93 -12.82 -1.60
N SER A 108 -0.37 -12.24 -0.53
CA SER A 108 -0.12 -10.79 -0.43
C SER A 108 0.74 -10.21 -1.56
N LEU A 109 1.75 -10.95 -2.01
CA LEU A 109 2.63 -10.52 -3.10
C LEU A 109 1.90 -10.53 -4.45
N ALA A 110 1.08 -11.55 -4.71
CA ALA A 110 0.23 -11.61 -5.89
C ALA A 110 -0.82 -10.48 -5.89
N CYS A 111 -1.42 -10.16 -4.72
CA CYS A 111 -2.29 -9.00 -4.58
C CYS A 111 -1.58 -7.68 -4.90
N CYS A 112 -0.28 -7.54 -4.56
CA CYS A 112 0.48 -6.35 -4.93
C CYS A 112 0.57 -6.20 -6.46
N VAL A 113 0.86 -7.27 -7.19
CA VAL A 113 0.88 -7.25 -8.67
C VAL A 113 -0.49 -6.91 -9.23
N MET A 114 -1.57 -7.50 -8.70
CA MET A 114 -2.94 -7.19 -9.13
C MET A 114 -3.32 -5.73 -8.91
N ALA A 115 -2.88 -5.12 -7.80
CA ALA A 115 -3.10 -3.70 -7.55
C ALA A 115 -2.41 -2.83 -8.62
N LEU A 116 -1.20 -3.22 -9.06
CA LEU A 116 -0.52 -2.52 -10.14
C LEU A 116 -1.23 -2.74 -11.50
N CYS A 117 -1.73 -3.95 -11.77
CA CYS A 117 -2.57 -4.22 -12.95
C CYS A 117 -3.81 -3.33 -12.98
N ALA A 118 -4.47 -3.13 -11.83
CA ALA A 118 -5.65 -2.28 -11.73
C ALA A 118 -5.37 -0.81 -12.14
N THR A 119 -4.12 -0.33 -11.97
CA THR A 119 -3.74 1.03 -12.42
C THR A 119 -3.67 1.18 -13.94
N ARG A 120 -3.57 0.07 -14.68
CA ARG A 120 -3.61 0.06 -16.16
C ARG A 120 -5.03 0.05 -16.70
N ILE A 121 -6.01 -0.39 -15.90
CA ILE A 121 -7.42 -0.48 -16.30
C ILE A 121 -8.20 0.75 -15.83
N TYR A 122 -7.98 1.17 -14.59
CA TYR A 122 -8.79 2.19 -13.92
C TYR A 122 -7.94 3.36 -13.46
N THR A 123 -8.43 4.58 -13.69
CA THR A 123 -7.84 5.80 -13.12
C THR A 123 -7.84 5.69 -11.59
N ILE A 124 -6.68 5.89 -10.93
CA ILE A 124 -6.52 5.69 -9.49
C ILE A 124 -7.58 6.42 -8.64
N CYS A 125 -7.97 7.64 -9.04
CA CYS A 125 -8.95 8.46 -8.32
C CYS A 125 -10.41 7.97 -8.47
N GLU A 126 -10.66 7.06 -9.41
CA GLU A 126 -11.97 6.46 -9.69
C GLU A 126 -12.09 5.07 -9.08
N TRP A 127 -11.03 4.57 -8.43
CA TRP A 127 -11.09 3.28 -7.74
C TRP A 127 -12.22 3.27 -6.72
N THR A 128 -12.81 2.09 -6.54
CA THR A 128 -13.94 1.84 -5.65
C THR A 128 -13.60 0.66 -4.72
N PRO A 129 -14.33 0.47 -3.60
CA PRO A 129 -14.14 -0.72 -2.76
C PRO A 129 -14.25 -2.04 -3.53
N PRO A 130 -15.21 -2.22 -4.47
CA PRO A 130 -15.25 -3.42 -5.32
C PRO A 130 -14.00 -3.64 -6.18
N ILE A 131 -13.32 -2.59 -6.66
CA ILE A 131 -12.04 -2.74 -7.39
C ILE A 131 -10.97 -3.31 -6.45
N LEU A 132 -10.87 -2.82 -5.21
CA LEU A 132 -9.94 -3.37 -4.23
C LEU A 132 -10.28 -4.82 -3.85
N ASP A 133 -11.56 -5.16 -3.76
CA ASP A 133 -12.00 -6.53 -3.51
C ASP A 133 -11.64 -7.45 -4.68
N SER A 134 -11.81 -6.98 -5.93
CA SER A 134 -11.38 -7.69 -7.14
C SER A 134 -9.86 -7.93 -7.16
N VAL A 135 -9.06 -6.95 -6.73
CA VAL A 135 -7.60 -7.10 -6.58
C VAL A 135 -7.25 -8.27 -5.64
N VAL A 136 -7.94 -8.40 -4.51
CA VAL A 136 -7.68 -9.50 -3.55
C VAL A 136 -8.15 -10.85 -4.12
N ILE A 137 -9.31 -10.89 -4.77
CA ILE A 137 -9.87 -12.11 -5.36
C ILE A 137 -8.98 -12.65 -6.48
N ASN A 138 -8.61 -11.79 -7.44
CA ASN A 138 -7.72 -12.17 -8.53
C ASN A 138 -6.29 -12.43 -8.02
N GLY A 139 -5.88 -11.78 -6.92
CA GLY A 139 -4.60 -12.03 -6.25
C GLY A 139 -4.51 -13.43 -5.65
N ASP A 140 -5.58 -13.93 -5.04
CA ASP A 140 -5.64 -15.31 -4.55
C ASP A 140 -5.52 -16.33 -5.69
N ARG A 141 -6.24 -16.10 -6.80
CA ARG A 141 -6.15 -16.94 -8.01
C ARG A 141 -4.75 -16.92 -8.61
N TYR A 142 -4.15 -15.74 -8.75
CA TYR A 142 -2.81 -15.59 -9.32
C TYR A 142 -1.74 -16.23 -8.42
N PHE A 143 -1.89 -16.12 -7.10
CA PHE A 143 -1.05 -16.83 -6.14
C PHE A 143 -1.14 -18.35 -6.32
N GLU A 144 -2.35 -18.91 -6.40
CA GLU A 144 -2.55 -20.36 -6.57
C GLU A 144 -1.93 -20.86 -7.89
N GLN A 145 -2.13 -20.13 -8.98
CA GLN A 145 -1.52 -20.43 -10.28
C GLN A 145 0.01 -20.37 -10.26
N SER A 146 0.58 -19.41 -9.54
CA SER A 146 2.03 -19.20 -9.41
C SER A 146 2.69 -20.19 -8.45
N LEU A 147 1.95 -20.64 -7.43
CA LEU A 147 2.46 -21.62 -6.47
C LEU A 147 2.71 -22.97 -7.16
N GLY A 148 1.84 -23.38 -8.09
CA GLY A 148 1.92 -24.67 -8.78
C GLY A 148 1.67 -25.88 -7.85
N VAL A 149 1.68 -27.08 -8.42
CA VAL A 149 1.18 -28.30 -7.75
C VAL A 149 2.17 -28.91 -6.73
N ASN A 150 3.46 -28.56 -6.78
CA ASN A 150 4.53 -29.30 -6.09
C ASN A 150 5.16 -28.61 -4.87
N LYS A 151 4.57 -27.53 -4.35
CA LYS A 151 5.16 -26.77 -3.25
C LYS A 151 4.64 -27.24 -1.89
N SER A 152 5.56 -27.47 -0.95
CA SER A 152 5.23 -27.96 0.39
C SER A 152 4.37 -26.95 1.16
N LYS A 153 3.65 -27.41 2.19
CA LYS A 153 2.79 -26.55 3.03
C LYS A 153 3.53 -25.36 3.68
N ASN A 154 4.85 -25.47 3.85
CA ASN A 154 5.73 -24.48 4.47
C ASN A 154 6.59 -23.70 3.46
N TYR A 155 6.27 -23.79 2.17
CA TYR A 155 6.99 -23.09 1.14
C TYR A 155 6.94 -21.56 1.34
N HIS A 156 8.10 -20.90 1.25
CA HIS A 156 8.19 -19.45 1.30
C HIS A 156 8.06 -18.89 -0.11
N PHE A 157 6.90 -18.31 -0.40
CA PHE A 157 6.60 -17.70 -1.69
C PHE A 157 7.35 -16.37 -1.87
N THR A 158 8.11 -16.24 -2.95
CA THR A 158 8.93 -15.08 -3.31
C THR A 158 8.50 -14.49 -4.67
N ILE A 159 9.18 -13.42 -5.11
CA ILE A 159 8.94 -12.81 -6.43
C ILE A 159 9.24 -13.80 -7.57
N ASP A 160 10.26 -14.64 -7.42
CA ASP A 160 10.68 -15.59 -8.45
C ASP A 160 9.65 -16.71 -8.69
N ASP A 161 8.68 -16.84 -7.80
CA ASP A 161 7.59 -17.81 -7.92
C ASP A 161 6.41 -17.30 -8.75
N LEU A 162 6.33 -16.00 -9.00
CA LEU A 162 5.22 -15.40 -9.73
C LEU A 162 5.28 -15.79 -11.22
N ASN A 163 4.14 -16.25 -11.76
CA ASN A 163 4.05 -16.48 -13.20
C ASN A 163 4.15 -15.15 -13.96
N ALA A 164 4.79 -15.14 -15.12
CA ALA A 164 4.84 -13.96 -15.97
C ALA A 164 3.45 -13.54 -16.47
N ASP A 165 2.53 -14.48 -16.66
CA ASP A 165 1.17 -14.20 -17.13
C ASP A 165 0.17 -14.20 -15.98
N CYS A 166 -0.69 -13.19 -15.93
CA CYS A 166 -1.74 -13.06 -14.94
C CYS A 166 -3.02 -12.42 -15.52
N TRP A 167 -4.10 -12.48 -14.74
CA TRP A 167 -5.41 -11.94 -15.15
C TRP A 167 -6.03 -11.12 -14.04
N LEU A 168 -6.46 -9.91 -14.37
CA LEU A 168 -7.33 -9.10 -13.53
C LEU A 168 -8.70 -9.04 -14.21
N ASP A 169 -9.68 -9.71 -13.60
CA ASP A 169 -10.99 -9.97 -14.17
C ASP A 169 -10.90 -10.71 -15.53
N SER A 170 -11.10 -10.02 -16.65
CA SER A 170 -11.00 -10.58 -18.01
C SER A 170 -9.82 -10.05 -18.82
N ILE A 171 -8.96 -9.22 -18.22
CA ILE A 171 -7.83 -8.59 -18.91
C ILE A 171 -6.56 -9.37 -18.56
N HIS A 172 -5.85 -9.78 -19.61
CA HIS A 172 -4.57 -10.48 -19.49
C HIS A 172 -3.43 -9.48 -19.40
N PHE A 173 -2.46 -9.80 -18.53
CA PHE A 173 -1.25 -9.04 -18.35
C PHE A 173 -0.05 -9.97 -18.44
N ARG A 174 0.97 -9.53 -19.17
CA ARG A 174 2.34 -10.01 -19.01
C ARG A 174 3.08 -9.08 -18.06
N VAL A 175 3.57 -9.66 -16.98
CA VAL A 175 4.23 -9.01 -15.86
C VAL A 175 5.72 -9.27 -15.94
N HIS A 176 6.50 -8.20 -15.91
CA HIS A 176 7.95 -8.26 -15.82
C HIS A 176 8.40 -7.56 -14.54
N ILE A 177 9.11 -8.28 -13.67
CA ILE A 177 9.53 -7.79 -12.36
C ILE A 177 11.05 -7.82 -12.28
N GLU A 178 11.65 -6.66 -12.03
CA GLU A 178 13.10 -6.53 -11.91
C GLU A 178 13.49 -5.89 -10.58
N HIS A 179 14.62 -6.33 -10.02
CA HIS A 179 15.22 -5.67 -8.87
C HIS A 179 15.83 -4.31 -9.29
N VAL A 180 15.49 -3.26 -8.55
CA VAL A 180 15.94 -1.88 -8.84
C VAL A 180 16.93 -1.39 -7.80
N ALA A 181 16.60 -1.56 -6.52
CA ALA A 181 17.40 -1.02 -5.43
C ALA A 181 17.24 -1.86 -4.17
N SER A 182 18.29 -1.88 -3.35
CA SER A 182 18.25 -2.42 -2.00
C SER A 182 18.83 -1.42 -1.02
N GLY A 183 18.31 -1.42 0.19
CA GLY A 183 18.77 -0.51 1.23
C GLY A 183 18.44 -1.03 2.62
N LYS A 184 18.59 -0.15 3.60
CA LYS A 184 18.28 -0.46 4.99
C LYS A 184 17.42 0.64 5.61
N LEU A 185 16.29 0.25 6.21
CA LEU A 185 15.39 1.18 6.87
C LEU A 185 16.11 1.95 8.00
N TYR A 186 15.89 3.26 8.03
CA TYR A 186 16.40 4.19 9.05
C TYR A 186 17.92 4.28 9.11
N ALA A 187 18.62 3.79 8.08
CA ALA A 187 20.06 3.93 8.02
C ALA A 187 20.43 5.36 7.62
N HIS A 188 21.61 5.81 8.05
CA HIS A 188 22.19 7.01 7.46
C HIS A 188 22.63 6.69 6.02
N PRO A 189 22.19 7.48 5.03
CA PRO A 189 22.70 7.43 3.67
C PRO A 189 24.22 7.43 3.58
N THR A 190 24.76 6.58 2.70
CA THR A 190 26.17 6.65 2.28
C THR A 190 26.25 6.31 0.79
N PRO A 191 27.37 6.61 0.09
CA PRO A 191 27.51 6.24 -1.33
C PRO A 191 27.32 4.75 -1.66
N ARG A 192 27.34 3.86 -0.67
CA ARG A 192 27.16 2.41 -0.85
C ARG A 192 25.88 1.86 -0.20
N GLN A 193 25.09 2.72 0.44
CA GLN A 193 23.92 2.28 1.20
C GLN A 193 22.84 3.34 1.15
N MET A 194 21.74 3.00 0.48
CA MET A 194 20.54 3.80 0.47
C MET A 194 19.70 3.53 1.72
N ASN A 195 19.08 4.59 2.23
CA ASN A 195 17.89 4.47 3.07
C ASN A 195 16.64 4.41 2.17
N LEU A 196 15.44 4.32 2.76
CA LEU A 196 14.21 4.21 1.98
C LEU A 196 13.93 5.47 1.15
N ALA A 197 14.18 6.65 1.71
CA ALA A 197 13.99 7.92 1.00
C ALA A 197 14.82 7.99 -0.29
N GLU A 198 16.13 7.70 -0.21
CA GLU A 198 17.03 7.68 -1.37
C GLU A 198 16.66 6.62 -2.38
N ALA A 199 16.29 5.42 -1.93
CA ALA A 199 15.89 4.34 -2.81
C ALA A 199 14.60 4.70 -3.58
N LEU A 200 13.63 5.38 -2.95
CA LEU A 200 12.42 5.85 -3.64
C LEU A 200 12.72 6.99 -4.63
N MET A 201 13.58 7.94 -4.29
CA MET A 201 14.01 8.99 -5.22
C MET A 201 14.74 8.39 -6.43
N TYR A 202 15.62 7.41 -6.21
CA TYR A 202 16.27 6.67 -7.29
C TYR A 202 15.26 5.89 -8.13
N PHE A 203 14.31 5.21 -7.48
CA PHE A 203 13.26 4.46 -8.17
C PHE A 203 12.42 5.36 -9.09
N PHE A 204 11.87 6.46 -8.57
CA PHE A 204 10.96 7.32 -9.32
C PHE A 204 11.64 8.19 -10.39
N SER A 205 12.97 8.26 -10.42
CA SER A 205 13.68 8.88 -11.53
C SER A 205 13.68 8.02 -12.81
N HIS A 206 13.33 6.73 -12.72
CA HIS A 206 13.35 5.81 -13.85
C HIS A 206 12.05 5.01 -14.01
N PHE A 207 11.32 4.76 -12.91
CA PHE A 207 10.20 3.82 -12.86
C PHE A 207 8.96 4.44 -12.22
N GLN A 208 7.78 3.89 -12.56
CA GLN A 208 6.50 4.40 -12.06
C GLN A 208 5.78 3.45 -11.10
N LEU A 209 5.91 2.14 -11.29
CA LEU A 209 5.15 1.12 -10.57
C LEU A 209 6.11 0.11 -9.96
N GLY A 210 5.98 -0.15 -8.67
CA GLY A 210 6.90 -1.02 -7.97
C GLY A 210 6.32 -1.75 -6.77
N ILE A 211 7.12 -2.68 -6.26
CA ILE A 211 6.85 -3.43 -5.04
C ILE A 211 8.02 -3.22 -4.09
N VAL A 212 7.73 -2.86 -2.84
CA VAL A 212 8.72 -2.84 -1.76
C VAL A 212 8.56 -4.11 -0.94
N GLN A 213 9.66 -4.81 -0.69
CA GLN A 213 9.70 -5.94 0.22
C GLN A 213 10.61 -5.61 1.40
N CYS A 214 10.11 -5.82 2.62
CA CYS A 214 10.91 -5.71 3.84
C CYS A 214 10.39 -6.71 4.88
N GLN A 215 11.28 -7.60 5.35
CA GLN A 215 10.89 -8.76 6.17
C GLN A 215 9.78 -9.60 5.50
N LYS A 216 8.65 -9.81 6.17
CA LYS A 216 7.47 -10.54 5.64
C LYS A 216 6.42 -9.60 5.05
N ARG A 217 6.75 -8.31 4.87
CA ARG A 217 5.85 -7.30 4.32
C ARG A 217 6.18 -7.03 2.86
N CYS A 218 5.14 -6.91 2.05
CA CYS A 218 5.21 -6.42 0.68
C CYS A 218 4.11 -5.39 0.46
N LEU A 219 4.46 -4.27 -0.17
CA LEU A 219 3.50 -3.21 -0.52
C LEU A 219 3.67 -2.89 -2.00
N ALA A 220 2.56 -2.68 -2.69
CA ALA A 220 2.60 -2.14 -4.05
C ALA A 220 2.60 -0.62 -3.96
N PHE A 221 3.36 0.04 -4.82
CA PHE A 221 3.43 1.48 -4.84
C PHE A 221 3.63 2.01 -6.26
N GLY A 222 3.34 3.28 -6.44
CA GLY A 222 3.69 3.93 -7.70
C GLY A 222 3.29 5.38 -7.77
N PHE A 223 3.44 5.95 -8.96
CA PHE A 223 3.07 7.32 -9.27
C PHE A 223 2.18 7.34 -10.52
N VAL A 224 1.01 7.98 -10.39
CA VAL A 224 0.08 8.22 -11.50
C VAL A 224 0.11 9.71 -11.83
N PRO A 225 0.53 10.13 -13.03
CA PRO A 225 0.56 11.54 -13.41
C PRO A 225 -0.84 12.12 -13.59
N GLY A 226 -0.94 13.45 -13.54
CA GLY A 226 -2.17 14.19 -13.80
C GLY A 226 -2.79 14.85 -12.55
N PRO A 227 -3.82 15.68 -12.74
CA PRO A 227 -4.40 16.51 -11.67
C PRO A 227 -5.03 15.67 -10.55
N ASP A 228 -5.72 14.59 -10.92
CA ASP A 228 -6.32 13.64 -9.98
C ASP A 228 -5.38 12.48 -9.60
N GLY A 229 -4.15 12.49 -10.14
CA GLY A 229 -3.11 11.51 -9.85
C GLY A 229 -2.36 11.79 -8.54
N GLY A 230 -1.22 11.14 -8.38
CA GLY A 230 -0.36 11.22 -7.22
C GLY A 230 0.43 9.93 -6.97
N TYR A 231 1.16 9.93 -5.87
CA TYR A 231 1.82 8.72 -5.37
C TYR A 231 0.80 7.84 -4.66
N PHE A 232 0.76 6.55 -4.95
CA PHE A 232 -0.14 5.63 -4.27
C PHE A 232 0.62 4.50 -3.57
N LEU A 233 0.06 4.03 -2.45
CA LEU A 233 0.52 2.87 -1.70
C LEU A 233 -0.65 1.92 -1.48
N TYR A 234 -0.51 0.67 -1.89
CA TYR A 234 -1.49 -0.39 -1.67
C TYR A 234 -0.98 -1.37 -0.61
N ASP A 235 -1.86 -1.72 0.33
CA ASP A 235 -1.62 -2.72 1.36
C ASP A 235 -2.83 -3.66 1.50
N CYS A 236 -2.52 -4.94 1.69
CA CYS A 236 -3.52 -5.97 2.00
C CYS A 236 -3.12 -6.84 3.19
N GLN A 237 -2.01 -6.52 3.87
CA GLN A 237 -1.50 -7.32 4.98
C GLN A 237 -1.86 -6.77 6.35
N SER A 238 -2.20 -5.48 6.45
CA SER A 238 -2.49 -4.88 7.74
C SER A 238 -3.78 -5.42 8.34
N ARG A 239 -3.65 -5.79 9.61
CA ARG A 239 -4.70 -6.29 10.47
C ARG A 239 -4.44 -5.77 11.87
N GLU A 240 -5.50 -5.62 12.65
CA GLU A 240 -5.42 -5.21 14.04
C GLU A 240 -4.70 -3.87 14.20
N MET A 241 -4.28 -3.59 15.42
CA MET A 241 -3.59 -2.34 15.76
C MET A 241 -2.28 -2.23 14.94
N PRO A 242 -1.91 -1.03 14.50
CA PRO A 242 -2.52 0.26 14.84
C PRO A 242 -3.57 0.77 13.83
N ILE A 243 -3.82 0.04 12.74
CA ILE A 243 -4.72 0.49 11.66
C ILE A 243 -6.17 0.12 11.93
N PHE A 244 -6.41 -1.08 12.46
CA PHE A 244 -7.74 -1.66 12.64
C PHE A 244 -8.01 -2.01 14.10
N PRO A 245 -9.28 -2.09 14.52
CA PRO A 245 -9.66 -2.74 15.76
C PRO A 245 -9.17 -4.19 15.85
N ARG A 246 -9.14 -4.73 17.07
CA ARG A 246 -8.76 -6.12 17.31
C ARG A 246 -9.60 -7.07 16.45
N HIS A 247 -8.94 -8.08 15.87
CA HIS A 247 -9.51 -9.08 14.97
C HIS A 247 -10.08 -8.58 13.63
N GLN A 248 -9.88 -7.30 13.29
CA GLN A 248 -10.30 -6.73 12.02
C GLN A 248 -9.10 -6.45 11.11
N GLY A 249 -9.32 -6.46 9.81
CA GLY A 249 -8.34 -6.07 8.79
C GLY A 249 -9.05 -5.91 7.46
N SER A 250 -8.48 -5.11 6.57
CA SER A 250 -8.94 -5.00 5.18
C SER A 250 -7.78 -4.57 4.29
N THR A 251 -7.97 -4.70 2.98
CA THR A 251 -7.11 -4.02 2.02
C THR A 251 -7.46 -2.53 1.89
N TYR A 252 -6.46 -1.72 1.58
CA TYR A 252 -6.65 -0.30 1.32
C TYR A 252 -5.57 0.24 0.39
N VAL A 253 -5.89 1.38 -0.23
CA VAL A 253 -4.93 2.20 -0.97
C VAL A 253 -4.91 3.60 -0.37
N LEU A 254 -3.70 4.16 -0.25
CA LEU A 254 -3.46 5.55 0.12
C LEU A 254 -3.02 6.30 -1.12
N LEU A 255 -3.56 7.50 -1.34
CA LEU A 255 -3.18 8.38 -2.43
C LEU A 255 -2.61 9.68 -1.84
N ALA A 256 -1.31 9.86 -1.98
CA ALA A 256 -0.51 10.95 -1.48
C ALA A 256 -0.13 11.93 -2.61
N LYS A 257 -0.18 13.24 -2.33
CA LYS A 257 0.13 14.28 -3.34
C LYS A 257 1.61 14.61 -3.50
N ASN A 258 2.48 14.16 -2.60
CA ASN A 258 3.94 14.33 -2.71
C ASN A 258 4.71 13.11 -2.19
N LEU A 259 5.98 13.00 -2.58
CA LEU A 259 6.81 11.84 -2.27
C LEU A 259 7.07 11.72 -0.76
N GLN A 260 7.21 12.83 -0.04
CA GLN A 260 7.40 12.81 1.41
C GLN A 260 6.23 12.15 2.15
N MET A 261 4.99 12.47 1.76
CA MET A 261 3.80 11.85 2.34
C MET A 261 3.71 10.38 1.98
N MET A 262 4.10 10.01 0.76
CA MET A 262 4.19 8.62 0.35
C MET A 262 5.21 7.83 1.20
N LEU A 263 6.40 8.39 1.41
CA LEU A 263 7.43 7.81 2.26
C LEU A 263 6.93 7.61 3.70
N TYR A 264 6.27 8.62 4.28
CA TYR A 264 5.64 8.51 5.60
C TYR A 264 4.61 7.37 5.63
N CYS A 265 3.72 7.31 4.63
CA CYS A 265 2.72 6.25 4.51
C CYS A 265 3.38 4.87 4.45
N MET A 266 4.41 4.70 3.63
CA MET A 266 5.13 3.45 3.46
C MET A 266 5.78 2.98 4.76
N VAL A 267 6.49 3.86 5.47
CA VAL A 267 7.13 3.54 6.76
C VAL A 267 6.12 3.10 7.80
N VAL A 268 5.02 3.85 7.94
CA VAL A 268 3.97 3.58 8.92
C VAL A 268 3.20 2.29 8.59
N THR A 269 2.95 2.02 7.30
CA THR A 269 2.29 0.79 6.85
C THR A 269 3.20 -0.44 7.00
N LEU A 270 4.50 -0.33 6.71
CA LEU A 270 5.48 -1.38 6.99
C LEU A 270 5.54 -1.70 8.49
N ASN A 271 5.44 -0.66 9.35
CA ASN A 271 5.43 -0.76 10.80
C ASN A 271 6.61 -1.55 11.39
N ILE A 272 7.80 -1.38 10.80
CA ILE A 272 9.03 -2.05 11.22
C ILE A 272 9.78 -1.14 12.19
N THR A 273 9.89 -1.54 13.45
CA THR A 273 10.49 -0.71 14.52
C THR A 273 11.98 -0.96 14.75
N THR A 274 12.55 -1.97 14.11
CA THR A 274 13.98 -2.29 14.22
C THR A 274 14.80 -1.49 13.20
N PHE A 275 15.98 -1.02 13.62
CA PHE A 275 16.91 -0.33 12.73
C PHE A 275 17.56 -1.29 11.74
N HIS A 276 18.04 -0.73 10.62
CA HIS A 276 18.89 -1.40 9.64
C HIS A 276 18.28 -2.66 9.01
N GLN A 277 16.95 -2.74 8.96
CA GLN A 277 16.27 -3.86 8.31
C GLN A 277 16.42 -3.74 6.79
N PRO A 278 16.89 -4.80 6.12
CA PRO A 278 17.06 -4.77 4.68
C PRO A 278 15.69 -4.68 3.99
N PHE A 279 15.62 -3.88 2.95
CA PHE A 279 14.50 -3.84 2.02
C PHE A 279 15.01 -3.96 0.59
N ALA A 280 14.11 -4.37 -0.30
CA ALA A 280 14.32 -4.38 -1.74
C ALA A 280 13.16 -3.66 -2.42
N LEU A 281 13.47 -2.88 -3.46
CA LEU A 281 12.53 -2.29 -4.39
C LEU A 281 12.63 -3.02 -5.72
N HIS A 282 11.47 -3.41 -6.24
CA HIS A 282 11.34 -4.03 -7.55
C HIS A 282 10.45 -3.15 -8.43
N THR A 283 10.83 -2.95 -9.69
CA THR A 283 9.94 -2.37 -10.69
C THR A 283 9.01 -3.45 -11.21
N VAL A 284 7.80 -3.05 -11.62
CA VAL A 284 6.84 -3.93 -12.27
C VAL A 284 6.38 -3.28 -13.57
N GLU A 285 6.81 -3.86 -14.67
CA GLU A 285 6.36 -3.50 -16.02
C GLU A 285 5.20 -4.42 -16.42
N LEU A 286 4.21 -3.83 -17.09
CA LEU A 286 2.93 -4.48 -17.37
C LEU A 286 2.55 -4.23 -18.82
N ASP A 287 2.56 -5.28 -19.61
CA ASP A 287 2.02 -5.29 -20.96
C ASP A 287 0.62 -5.92 -20.90
N SER A 288 -0.40 -5.16 -21.31
CA SER A 288 -1.79 -5.63 -21.26
C SER A 288 -2.32 -5.94 -22.64
N GLU A 289 -2.96 -7.09 -22.79
CA GLU A 289 -3.73 -7.46 -23.98
C GLU A 289 -5.19 -7.67 -23.59
N PHE A 290 -6.10 -7.08 -24.36
CA PHE A 290 -7.52 -7.32 -24.16
C PHE A 290 -7.89 -8.65 -24.83
N CYS A 291 -8.22 -9.67 -24.03
CA CYS A 291 -8.73 -10.93 -24.57
C CYS A 291 -10.25 -10.84 -24.74
N ASP A 292 -10.73 -10.95 -25.99
CA ASP A 292 -12.17 -11.13 -26.22
C ASP A 292 -12.69 -12.39 -25.50
N PRO A 293 -13.89 -12.35 -24.88
CA PRO A 293 -14.44 -13.47 -24.12
C PRO A 293 -14.57 -14.79 -24.91
N ILE A 294 -14.55 -14.70 -26.25
CA ILE A 294 -14.70 -15.84 -27.18
C ILE A 294 -13.43 -16.71 -27.22
N ASN A 295 -12.24 -16.19 -26.86
CA ASN A 295 -10.97 -16.91 -26.96
C ASN A 295 -10.52 -17.64 -25.68
N ILE A 296 -11.23 -17.48 -24.56
CA ILE A 296 -10.88 -18.16 -23.29
C ILE A 296 -11.02 -19.69 -23.41
N GLY A 297 -11.84 -20.18 -24.36
CA GLY A 297 -11.97 -21.61 -24.66
C GLY A 297 -10.81 -22.21 -25.46
N LYS A 298 -9.95 -21.40 -26.08
CA LYS A 298 -8.84 -21.87 -26.94
C LYS A 298 -7.46 -21.81 -26.30
N LEU A 299 -7.31 -21.13 -25.16
CA LEU A 299 -6.06 -21.03 -24.40
C LEU A 299 -5.93 -22.10 -23.30
N LYS A 300 -6.85 -23.08 -23.27
CA LYS A 300 -6.86 -24.20 -22.32
C LYS A 300 -6.48 -25.55 -22.96
N GLU A 301 -5.92 -25.55 -24.17
CA GLU A 301 -5.34 -26.74 -24.81
C GLU A 301 -3.81 -26.67 -24.81
#